data_AF-A0A519VNH1-F1
#
_entry.id   AF-A0A519VNH1-F1
#
_cell.length_a   1.000
_cell.length_b   1.000
_cell.length_c   1.000
_cell.angle_alpha   90.00
_cell.angle_beta   90.00
_cell.angle_gamma   90.00
#
_symmetry.space_group_name_H-M   'P 1'
#
loop_
_entity.id
_entity.type
_entity.pdbx_description
1 polymer ?
#
loop_
_entity_poly.entity_id
_entity_poly.type
_entity_poly.pdbx_seq_one_letter_code
_entity_poly.pdbx_strand_id
1 'polypeptide(L)'
;MTEEKAQIAELPDKVLEPILSKFAHCRGIQLTTDDLHTLRAEGKRCLLVNTLRTKEISGALSSYLDSFPVENRTHNKTFQKRSIWHQPDNGVRPHAFFSCMQANGPVLVLNTAEATCTNTVYQVNFINDLSLPRQKAIAVSLQSTFSQFSAEVEGRSYGSGALKMEPSEAKKIALLLPDSLSAMSAAEASFT
;
A
#
# COMPACT_ATOMS: atom_id res chain seq x y z
N MET A 1 1.51 12.95 5.47
CA MET A 1 2.36 14.07 5.90
C MET A 1 3.63 13.51 6.53
N THR A 2 4.62 14.37 6.78
CA THR A 2 5.80 14.06 7.60
C THR A 2 5.46 14.27 9.08
N GLU A 3 6.32 13.75 9.96
CA GLU A 3 6.22 13.97 11.41
C GLU A 3 6.28 15.46 11.76
N GLU A 4 7.29 16.18 11.24
CA GLU A 4 7.47 17.61 11.43
C GLU A 4 6.20 18.42 11.07
N LYS A 5 5.56 18.08 9.94
CA LYS A 5 4.33 18.76 9.53
C LYS A 5 3.17 18.48 10.49
N ALA A 6 3.10 17.28 11.08
CA ALA A 6 2.08 16.94 12.07
C ALA A 6 2.30 17.73 13.37
N GLN A 7 3.55 17.88 13.80
CA GLN A 7 3.94 18.64 14.98
C GLN A 7 3.66 20.13 14.82
N ILE A 8 4.00 20.74 13.67
CA ILE A 8 3.68 22.14 13.35
C ILE A 8 2.17 22.40 13.39
N ALA A 9 1.37 21.41 12.97
CA ALA A 9 -0.09 21.49 13.01
C ALA A 9 -0.69 21.06 14.36
N GLU A 10 0.14 20.76 15.36
CA GLU A 10 -0.26 20.32 16.70
C GLU A 10 -1.25 19.14 16.68
N LEU A 11 -1.12 18.26 15.69
CA LEU A 11 -2.03 17.13 15.52
C LEU A 11 -1.72 16.04 16.56
N PRO A 12 -2.72 15.56 17.32
CA PRO A 12 -2.49 14.49 18.28
C PRO A 12 -2.22 13.15 17.57
N ASP A 13 -1.33 12.33 18.11
CA ASP A 13 -0.97 11.02 17.53
C ASP A 13 -2.19 10.11 17.27
N LYS A 14 -3.27 10.25 18.05
CA LYS A 14 -4.53 9.48 17.88
C LYS A 14 -5.22 9.68 16.52
N VAL A 15 -4.92 10.78 15.81
CA VAL A 15 -5.46 11.07 14.46
C VAL A 15 -4.43 10.83 13.37
N LEU A 16 -3.23 10.33 13.72
CA LEU A 16 -2.14 10.06 12.79
C LEU A 16 -1.97 8.56 12.64
N GLU A 17 -2.21 8.06 11.44
CA GLU A 17 -2.01 6.67 11.10
C GLU A 17 -0.76 6.48 10.23
N PRO A 18 0.18 5.62 10.63
CA PRO A 18 1.29 5.20 9.77
C PRO A 18 0.78 4.43 8.54
N ILE A 19 1.27 4.83 7.35
CA ILE A 19 0.89 4.23 6.06
C ILE A 19 2.11 4.03 5.15
N LEU A 20 1.98 3.09 4.22
CA LEU A 20 2.91 2.96 3.11
C LEU A 20 2.57 3.97 2.01
N SER A 21 3.29 5.09 1.97
CA SER A 21 3.01 6.16 0.99
C SER A 21 3.70 6.01 -0.36
N LYS A 22 4.75 5.20 -0.43
CA LYS A 22 5.48 4.89 -1.66
C LYS A 22 6.01 3.48 -1.56
N PHE A 23 5.90 2.71 -2.64
CA PHE A 23 6.44 1.35 -2.67
C PHE A 23 7.96 1.32 -2.40
N ALA A 24 8.69 2.35 -2.84
CA ALA A 24 10.13 2.50 -2.60
C ALA A 24 10.53 2.60 -1.13
N HIS A 25 9.58 2.77 -0.20
CA HIS A 25 9.85 2.74 1.23
C HIS A 25 9.89 1.31 1.81
N CYS A 26 9.37 0.30 1.08
CA CYS A 26 9.48 -1.09 1.50
C CYS A 26 10.92 -1.58 1.37
N ARG A 27 11.35 -2.39 2.35
CA ARG A 27 12.65 -3.06 2.34
C ARG A 27 12.41 -4.58 2.45
N GLY A 28 13.00 -5.37 1.56
CA GLY A 28 12.81 -6.82 1.54
C GLY A 28 11.38 -7.22 1.17
N ILE A 29 10.90 -8.33 1.75
CA ILE A 29 9.62 -8.98 1.40
C ILE A 29 8.51 -8.75 2.43
N GLN A 30 8.76 -7.99 3.50
CA GLN A 30 7.77 -7.66 4.53
C GLN A 30 7.85 -6.19 4.91
N LEU A 31 6.70 -5.57 5.18
CA LEU A 31 6.59 -4.28 5.83
C LEU A 31 6.18 -4.52 7.28
N THR A 32 7.04 -4.12 8.21
CA THR A 32 6.85 -4.25 9.65
C THR A 32 6.51 -2.90 10.29
N THR A 33 6.03 -2.95 11.54
CA THR A 33 5.79 -1.73 12.33
C THR A 33 7.10 -0.96 12.56
N ASP A 34 8.22 -1.66 12.74
CA ASP A 34 9.55 -1.05 12.91
C ASP A 34 10.02 -0.31 11.64
N ASP A 35 9.68 -0.83 10.46
CA ASP A 35 9.93 -0.11 9.20
C ASP A 35 9.15 1.21 9.16
N LEU A 36 7.88 1.21 9.58
CA LEU A 36 7.07 2.43 9.63
C LEU A 36 7.59 3.43 10.66
N HIS A 37 8.04 2.96 11.83
CA HIS A 37 8.70 3.82 12.82
C HIS A 37 9.99 4.43 12.27
N THR A 38 10.79 3.64 11.55
CA THR A 38 12.00 4.11 10.88
C THR A 38 11.68 5.18 9.84
N LEU A 39 10.66 4.96 9.00
CA LEU A 39 10.22 5.95 8.01
C LEU A 39 9.72 7.25 8.67
N ARG A 40 9.00 7.14 9.79
CA ARG A 40 8.55 8.29 10.59
C ARG A 40 9.74 9.08 11.13
N ALA A 41 10.72 8.39 11.72
CA ALA A 41 11.95 8.99 12.25
C ALA A 41 12.84 9.61 11.15
N GLU A 42 12.91 9.00 9.97
CA GLU A 42 13.61 9.53 8.80
C GLU A 42 12.87 10.73 8.14
N GLY A 43 11.77 11.20 8.72
CA GLY A 43 10.99 12.33 8.21
C GLY A 43 10.29 12.04 6.88
N LYS A 44 10.06 10.76 6.55
CA LYS A 44 9.34 10.40 5.33
C LYS A 44 7.87 10.79 5.45
N ARG A 45 7.22 10.99 4.29
CA ARG A 45 5.79 11.27 4.22
C ARG A 45 4.97 10.00 4.47
N CYS A 46 4.97 9.45 5.68
CA CYS A 46 4.34 8.16 6.00
C CYS A 46 3.15 8.26 6.95
N LEU A 47 2.65 9.46 7.27
CA LEU A 47 1.50 9.64 8.15
C LEU A 47 0.25 10.04 7.39
N LEU A 48 -0.89 9.43 7.71
CA LEU A 48 -2.20 9.80 7.22
C LEU A 48 -3.00 10.43 8.36
N VAL A 49 -3.66 11.57 8.10
CA VAL A 49 -4.66 12.08 9.04
C VAL A 49 -5.90 11.21 8.90
N ASN A 50 -6.21 10.46 9.94
CA ASN A 50 -7.34 9.54 9.97
C ASN A 50 -8.32 9.92 11.10
N THR A 51 -9.53 10.30 10.70
CA THR A 51 -10.61 10.68 11.62
C THR A 51 -11.65 9.57 11.82
N LEU A 52 -11.50 8.40 11.18
CA LEU A 52 -12.47 7.30 11.26
C LEU A 52 -12.71 6.81 12.69
N ARG A 53 -11.65 6.76 13.51
CA ARG A 53 -11.71 6.24 14.89
C ARG A 53 -11.86 7.34 15.93
N THR A 54 -11.98 8.60 15.52
CA THR A 54 -12.02 9.75 16.42
C THR A 54 -13.44 10.30 16.54
N LYS A 55 -13.98 10.29 17.76
CA LYS A 55 -15.31 10.87 18.06
C LYS A 55 -15.29 12.39 18.25
N GLU A 56 -14.13 12.95 18.61
CA GLU A 56 -13.96 14.37 18.95
C GLU A 56 -12.93 15.05 18.05
N ILE A 57 -13.37 16.09 17.33
CA ILE A 57 -12.47 16.93 16.54
C ILE A 57 -11.85 17.97 17.48
N SER A 58 -10.59 17.78 17.84
CA SER A 58 -9.81 18.77 18.60
C SER A 58 -9.68 20.08 17.81
N GLY A 59 -9.47 21.21 18.50
CA GLY A 59 -9.22 22.51 17.85
C GLY A 59 -8.12 22.46 16.79
N ALA A 60 -6.97 21.84 17.09
CA ALA A 60 -5.86 21.66 16.15
C ALA A 60 -6.25 20.90 14.87
N LEU A 61 -6.98 19.78 15.03
CA LEU A 61 -7.52 19.04 13.88
C LEU A 61 -8.50 19.88 13.07
N SER A 62 -9.39 20.65 13.70
CA SER A 62 -10.30 21.56 12.98
C SER A 62 -9.49 22.59 12.19
N SER A 63 -8.56 23.30 12.83
CA SER A 63 -7.71 24.28 12.18
C SER A 63 -6.91 23.70 11.00
N TYR A 64 -6.40 22.48 11.16
CA TYR A 64 -5.74 21.76 10.07
C TYR A 64 -6.70 21.47 8.91
N LEU A 65 -7.92 21.00 9.18
CA LEU A 65 -8.93 20.73 8.14
C LEU A 65 -9.45 22.02 7.48
N ASP A 66 -9.54 23.11 8.24
CA ASP A 66 -9.97 24.44 7.77
C ASP A 66 -8.90 25.15 6.95
N SER A 67 -7.63 24.71 7.07
CA SER A 67 -6.55 25.16 6.18
C SER A 67 -6.75 24.75 4.71
N PHE A 68 -7.75 23.90 4.41
CA PHE A 68 -8.15 23.53 3.05
C PHE A 68 -9.39 24.34 2.63
N PRO A 69 -9.26 25.34 1.74
CA PRO A 69 -10.36 26.20 1.33
C PRO A 69 -11.55 25.41 0.76
N VAL A 70 -12.78 25.91 0.99
CA VAL A 70 -14.01 25.29 0.46
C VAL A 70 -13.92 25.13 -1.05
N GLU A 71 -13.46 26.16 -1.77
CA GLU A 71 -13.36 26.12 -3.22
C GLU A 71 -12.43 24.99 -3.69
N ASN A 72 -11.28 24.82 -3.04
CA ASN A 72 -10.35 23.75 -3.38
C ASN A 72 -10.93 22.36 -3.08
N ARG A 73 -11.72 22.24 -2.01
CA ARG A 73 -12.38 20.98 -1.64
C ARG A 73 -13.46 20.60 -2.64
N THR A 74 -14.29 21.55 -3.07
CA THR A 74 -15.41 21.30 -3.99
C THR A 74 -14.94 21.02 -5.41
N HIS A 75 -13.85 21.62 -5.89
CA HIS A 75 -13.32 21.35 -7.24
C HIS A 75 -12.52 20.03 -7.33
N ASN A 76 -12.16 19.43 -6.19
CA ASN A 76 -11.39 18.19 -6.18
C ASN A 76 -12.27 16.97 -6.48
N LYS A 77 -12.12 16.39 -7.68
CA LYS A 77 -12.86 15.21 -8.14
C LYS A 77 -12.73 14.00 -7.21
N THR A 78 -11.61 13.83 -6.52
CA THR A 78 -11.41 12.72 -5.58
C THR A 78 -12.21 12.94 -4.29
N PHE A 79 -12.32 14.19 -3.83
CA PHE A 79 -13.06 14.53 -2.61
C PHE A 79 -14.57 14.39 -2.80
N GLN A 80 -15.09 14.78 -3.97
CA GLN A 80 -16.51 14.65 -4.32
C GLN A 80 -17.03 13.20 -4.26
N LYS A 81 -16.16 12.20 -4.47
CA LYS A 81 -16.53 10.78 -4.46
C LYS A 81 -16.60 10.18 -3.05
N ARG A 82 -16.19 10.90 -2.02
CA ARG A 82 -16.15 10.43 -0.63
C ARG A 82 -17.34 10.97 0.15
N SER A 83 -17.88 10.15 1.06
CA SER A 83 -18.89 10.60 2.03
C SER A 83 -18.34 11.72 2.93
N ILE A 84 -17.08 11.58 3.37
CA ILE A 84 -16.33 12.59 4.13
C ILE A 84 -15.03 12.88 3.37
N TRP A 85 -14.91 14.11 2.86
CA TRP A 85 -13.84 14.50 1.92
C TRP A 85 -12.42 14.21 2.43
N HIS A 86 -12.19 14.36 3.75
CA HIS A 86 -10.90 14.22 4.41
C HIS A 86 -10.63 12.81 4.94
N GLN A 87 -11.51 11.83 4.70
CA GLN A 87 -11.33 10.44 5.10
C GLN A 87 -11.03 9.57 3.87
N PRO A 88 -9.76 9.48 3.44
CA PRO A 88 -9.37 8.62 2.31
C PRO A 88 -9.18 7.16 2.71
N ASP A 89 -8.96 6.85 3.99
CA ASP A 89 -8.88 5.47 4.49
C ASP A 89 -10.28 4.84 4.50
N ASN A 90 -10.35 3.56 4.11
CA ASN A 90 -11.57 2.75 4.12
C ASN A 90 -11.55 1.72 5.27
N GLY A 91 -10.53 1.72 6.11
CA GLY A 91 -10.37 0.79 7.24
C GLY A 91 -9.90 -0.60 6.84
N VAL A 92 -9.73 -0.88 5.54
CA VAL A 92 -9.23 -2.17 5.05
C VAL A 92 -7.72 -2.21 5.22
N ARG A 93 -7.21 -3.35 5.72
CA ARG A 93 -5.77 -3.62 5.81
C ARG A 93 -5.46 -4.82 4.92
N PRO A 94 -4.73 -4.62 3.81
CA PRO A 94 -4.47 -5.71 2.88
C PRO A 94 -3.42 -6.67 3.44
N HIS A 95 -3.41 -7.91 2.94
CA HIS A 95 -2.41 -8.90 3.33
C HIS A 95 -1.01 -8.57 2.80
N ALA A 96 -0.92 -7.91 1.65
CA ALA A 96 0.34 -7.52 1.03
C ALA A 96 0.20 -6.29 0.13
N PHE A 97 1.33 -5.76 -0.31
CA PHE A 97 1.46 -4.67 -1.26
C PHE A 97 2.18 -5.13 -2.51
N PHE A 98 1.72 -4.70 -3.68
CA PHE A 98 2.34 -5.01 -4.95
C PHE A 98 2.79 -3.75 -5.68
N SER A 99 3.97 -3.80 -6.30
CA SER A 99 4.53 -2.68 -7.04
C SER A 99 3.90 -2.55 -8.42
N CYS A 100 3.24 -1.43 -8.70
CA CYS A 100 2.57 -1.18 -9.97
C CYS A 100 3.55 -0.90 -11.13
N MET A 101 4.68 -0.24 -10.86
CA MET A 101 5.65 0.18 -11.88
C MET A 101 7.06 0.18 -11.30
N GLN A 102 7.94 -0.65 -11.83
CA GLN A 102 9.32 -0.81 -11.35
C GLN A 102 10.28 -1.07 -12.51
N ALA A 103 11.53 -0.65 -12.34
CA ALA A 103 12.61 -0.96 -13.29
C ALA A 103 13.06 -2.42 -13.20
N ASN A 104 13.07 -2.98 -11.98
CA ASN A 104 13.57 -4.34 -11.72
C ASN A 104 12.42 -5.36 -11.58
N GLY A 105 11.31 -5.10 -12.29
CA GLY A 105 10.10 -5.91 -12.27
C GLY A 105 9.33 -5.91 -10.93
N PRO A 106 8.24 -6.69 -10.83
CA PRO A 106 7.31 -6.58 -9.71
C PRO A 106 7.84 -7.19 -8.42
N VAL A 107 7.46 -6.57 -7.30
CA VAL A 107 7.74 -7.04 -5.95
C VAL A 107 6.44 -7.13 -5.17
N LEU A 108 6.33 -8.17 -4.34
CA LEU A 108 5.24 -8.37 -3.40
C LEU A 108 5.81 -8.28 -1.98
N VAL A 109 5.24 -7.39 -1.17
CA VAL A 109 5.68 -7.13 0.21
C VAL A 109 4.55 -7.44 1.17
N LEU A 110 4.75 -8.40 2.08
CA LEU A 110 3.73 -8.80 3.06
C LEU A 110 3.51 -7.69 4.09
N ASN A 111 2.26 -7.42 4.43
CA ASN A 111 1.88 -6.34 5.33
C ASN A 111 1.72 -6.84 6.77
N THR A 112 2.84 -7.08 7.46
CA THR A 112 2.82 -7.48 8.87
C THR A 112 2.52 -6.30 9.81
N ALA A 113 2.66 -5.07 9.32
CA ALA A 113 2.38 -3.85 10.06
C ALA A 113 0.89 -3.50 10.17
N GLU A 114 0.01 -4.27 9.50
CA GLU A 114 -1.42 -3.95 9.36
C GLU A 114 -1.64 -2.50 8.88
N ALA A 115 -0.79 -2.02 7.97
CA ALA A 115 -0.85 -0.66 7.45
C ALA A 115 -1.76 -0.56 6.22
N THR A 116 -2.24 0.64 5.92
CA THR A 116 -2.82 0.96 4.61
C THR A 116 -1.79 1.66 3.73
N CYS A 117 -2.14 1.97 2.49
CA CYS A 117 -1.25 2.61 1.52
C CYS A 117 -1.95 3.70 0.70
N THR A 118 -1.17 4.47 -0.04
CA THR A 118 -1.70 5.40 -1.05
C THR A 118 -2.12 4.66 -2.31
N ASN A 119 -2.87 5.35 -3.19
CA ASN A 119 -3.34 4.85 -4.49
C ASN A 119 -2.23 4.56 -5.53
N THR A 120 -0.97 4.77 -5.17
CA THR A 120 0.21 4.46 -6.00
C THR A 120 0.78 3.08 -5.71
N VAL A 121 0.22 2.37 -4.72
CA VAL A 121 0.60 1.02 -4.32
C VAL A 121 -0.63 0.15 -4.42
N TYR A 122 -0.51 -1.01 -5.06
CA TYR A 122 -1.63 -1.94 -5.13
C TYR A 122 -1.76 -2.75 -3.85
N GLN A 123 -3.00 -2.94 -3.43
CA GLN A 123 -3.34 -3.76 -2.29
C GLN A 123 -3.61 -5.18 -2.75
N VAL A 124 -3.01 -6.16 -2.07
CA VAL A 124 -3.16 -7.58 -2.39
C VAL A 124 -3.81 -8.30 -1.21
N ASN A 125 -4.90 -8.99 -1.51
CA ASN A 125 -5.59 -9.86 -0.56
C ASN A 125 -5.51 -11.31 -1.04
N PHE A 126 -4.77 -12.14 -0.31
CA PHE A 126 -4.83 -13.59 -0.47
C PHE A 126 -6.24 -14.12 -0.17
N ILE A 127 -6.66 -15.12 -0.94
CA ILE A 127 -7.95 -15.79 -0.80
C ILE A 127 -7.73 -17.06 0.03
N ASN A 128 -8.75 -17.50 0.77
CA ASN A 128 -8.72 -18.76 1.57
C ASN A 128 -7.68 -18.80 2.71
N ASP A 129 -7.37 -17.64 3.33
CA ASP A 129 -6.50 -17.57 4.51
C ASP A 129 -5.18 -18.35 4.38
N LEU A 130 -4.41 -18.03 3.32
CA LEU A 130 -3.12 -18.69 3.06
C LEU A 130 -2.20 -18.64 4.28
N SER A 131 -1.56 -19.75 4.60
CA SER A 131 -0.59 -19.83 5.68
C SER A 131 0.58 -18.86 5.44
N LEU A 132 1.13 -18.28 6.52
CA LEU A 132 2.27 -17.37 6.41
C LEU A 132 3.47 -17.95 5.61
N PRO A 133 3.84 -19.25 5.75
CA PRO A 133 4.86 -19.85 4.89
C PRO A 133 4.53 -19.79 3.40
N ARG A 134 3.27 -20.04 3.01
CA ARG A 134 2.83 -19.97 1.60
C ARG A 134 2.85 -18.53 1.09
N GLN A 135 2.41 -17.56 1.89
CA GLN A 135 2.51 -16.14 1.54
C GLN A 135 3.97 -15.70 1.31
N LYS A 136 4.90 -16.12 2.19
CA LYS A 136 6.34 -15.85 2.00
C LYS A 136 6.89 -16.55 0.76
N ALA A 137 6.50 -17.80 0.51
CA ALA A 137 6.92 -18.54 -0.67
C ALA A 137 6.47 -17.84 -1.95
N ILE A 138 5.24 -17.31 -2.01
CA ILE A 138 4.76 -16.49 -3.13
C ILE A 138 5.62 -15.24 -3.32
N ALA A 139 5.87 -14.47 -2.25
CA ALA A 139 6.67 -13.26 -2.32
C ALA A 139 8.11 -13.52 -2.80
N VAL A 140 8.73 -14.62 -2.32
CA VAL A 140 10.08 -15.04 -2.75
C VAL A 140 10.07 -15.58 -4.17
N SER A 141 9.09 -16.41 -4.51
CA SER A 141 8.94 -17.01 -5.84
C SER A 141 8.79 -15.94 -6.92
N LEU A 142 8.04 -14.87 -6.63
CA LEU A 142 7.92 -13.72 -7.51
C LEU A 142 9.29 -13.10 -7.86
N GLN A 143 10.28 -13.15 -6.96
CA GLN A 143 11.64 -12.63 -7.21
C GLN A 143 12.53 -13.59 -8.00
N SER A 144 12.04 -14.79 -8.35
CA SER A 144 12.77 -15.70 -9.22
C SER A 144 12.83 -15.16 -10.66
N THR A 145 13.91 -15.46 -11.38
CA THR A 145 14.03 -15.11 -12.80
C THR A 145 12.86 -15.65 -13.63
N PHE A 146 12.33 -16.82 -13.28
CA PHE A 146 11.15 -17.39 -13.94
C PHE A 146 9.92 -16.50 -13.80
N SER A 147 9.59 -16.09 -12.58
CA SER A 147 8.41 -15.25 -12.33
C SER A 147 8.60 -13.82 -12.82
N GLN A 148 9.81 -13.27 -12.74
CA GLN A 148 10.14 -11.96 -13.32
C GLN A 148 10.01 -11.99 -14.85
N PHE A 149 10.49 -13.04 -15.52
CA PHE A 149 10.28 -13.22 -16.96
C PHE A 149 8.79 -13.36 -17.30
N SER A 150 8.03 -14.15 -16.53
CA SER A 150 6.58 -14.22 -16.71
C SER A 150 5.90 -12.86 -16.54
N ALA A 151 6.37 -12.02 -15.61
CA ALA A 151 5.87 -10.67 -15.46
C ALA A 151 6.20 -9.76 -16.65
N GLU A 152 7.38 -9.89 -17.24
CA GLU A 152 7.74 -9.16 -18.47
C GLU A 152 6.86 -9.54 -19.66
N VAL A 153 6.48 -10.82 -19.76
CA VAL A 153 5.56 -11.32 -20.81
C VAL A 153 4.15 -10.75 -20.63
N GLU A 154 3.67 -10.67 -19.40
CA GLU A 154 2.29 -10.22 -19.11
C GLU A 154 2.15 -8.70 -18.98
N GLY A 155 3.21 -8.01 -18.57
CA GLY A 155 3.23 -6.59 -18.29
C GLY A 155 3.49 -5.71 -19.50
N ARG A 156 3.49 -4.40 -19.25
CA ARG A 156 3.71 -3.37 -20.27
C ARG A 156 5.05 -2.72 -20.08
N SER A 157 5.93 -2.88 -21.07
CA SER A 157 7.20 -2.17 -21.13
C SER A 157 7.00 -0.73 -21.57
N TYR A 158 7.45 0.22 -20.76
CA TYR A 158 7.55 1.63 -21.13
C TYR A 158 8.98 1.97 -21.54
N GLY A 159 9.14 2.92 -22.47
CA GLY A 159 10.38 3.22 -23.23
C GLY A 159 11.62 3.67 -22.45
N SER A 160 11.70 3.41 -21.15
CA SER A 160 12.84 3.67 -20.27
C SER A 160 13.21 2.45 -19.41
N GLY A 161 12.74 1.25 -19.78
CA GLY A 161 12.99 0.01 -19.01
C GLY A 161 12.08 -0.18 -17.79
N ALA A 162 11.05 0.65 -17.62
CA ALA A 162 10.07 0.44 -16.56
C ALA A 162 9.02 -0.58 -17.01
N LEU A 163 8.83 -1.63 -16.22
CA LEU A 163 7.73 -2.58 -16.36
C LEU A 163 6.55 -2.10 -15.53
N LYS A 164 5.44 -1.84 -16.19
CA LYS A 164 4.17 -1.54 -15.53
C LYS A 164 3.29 -2.77 -15.57
N MET A 165 2.72 -3.09 -14.41
CA MET A 165 1.73 -4.15 -14.26
C MET A 165 0.38 -3.54 -13.91
N GLU A 166 -0.68 -3.92 -14.61
CA GLU A 166 -2.04 -3.69 -14.16
C GLU A 166 -2.54 -4.89 -13.31
N PRO A 167 -3.57 -4.71 -12.46
CA PRO A 167 -4.14 -5.77 -11.64
C PRO A 167 -4.50 -7.06 -12.39
N SER A 168 -5.02 -6.96 -13.62
CA SER A 168 -5.36 -8.13 -14.43
C SER A 168 -4.15 -8.86 -15.01
N GLU A 169 -3.02 -8.16 -15.17
CA GLU A 169 -1.76 -8.71 -15.68
C GLU A 169 -0.99 -9.37 -14.53
N ALA A 170 -0.96 -8.72 -13.36
CA ALA A 170 -0.34 -9.27 -12.15
C ALA A 170 -0.90 -10.64 -11.73
N LYS A 171 -2.19 -10.89 -11.97
CA LYS A 171 -2.86 -12.18 -11.70
C LYS A 171 -2.38 -13.34 -12.59
N LYS A 172 -1.70 -13.05 -13.70
CA LYS A 172 -1.26 -14.06 -14.67
C LYS A 172 0.20 -14.47 -14.49
N ILE A 173 0.93 -13.78 -13.61
CA ILE A 173 2.34 -14.09 -13.35
C ILE A 173 2.44 -15.53 -12.84
N ALA A 174 3.22 -16.35 -13.53
CA ALA A 174 3.50 -17.70 -13.13
C ALA A 174 4.48 -17.72 -11.93
N LEU A 175 4.20 -18.57 -10.95
CA LEU A 175 5.01 -18.73 -9.75
C LEU A 175 5.63 -20.12 -9.71
N LEU A 176 6.87 -20.20 -9.23
CA LEU A 176 7.54 -21.44 -8.87
C LEU A 176 7.31 -21.72 -7.38
N LEU A 177 6.40 -22.63 -7.06
CA LEU A 177 6.13 -23.07 -5.70
C LEU A 177 6.46 -24.56 -5.56
N PRO A 178 7.05 -25.01 -4.44
CA PRO A 178 7.29 -26.43 -4.21
C PRO A 178 5.98 -27.19 -4.10
N ASP A 179 5.96 -28.48 -4.45
CA ASP A 179 4.74 -29.29 -4.49
C ASP A 179 3.99 -29.33 -3.15
N SER A 180 4.74 -29.32 -2.05
CA SER A 180 4.22 -29.22 -0.68
C SER A 180 3.39 -27.95 -0.42
N LEU A 181 3.56 -26.91 -1.24
CA LEU A 181 2.87 -25.63 -1.17
C LEU A 181 1.98 -25.34 -2.39
N SER A 182 2.06 -26.15 -3.45
CA SER A 182 1.28 -25.98 -4.68
C SER A 182 -0.10 -26.66 -4.60
N ALA A 183 -0.30 -27.60 -3.66
CA ALA A 183 -1.54 -28.35 -3.54
C ALA A 183 -2.68 -27.55 -2.85
N MET A 184 -3.82 -27.58 -3.54
CA MET A 184 -5.18 -27.13 -3.24
C MET A 184 -5.56 -25.64 -3.45
N SER A 185 -6.52 -25.53 -4.39
CA SER A 185 -7.46 -24.49 -4.78
C SER A 185 -6.97 -23.29 -5.60
N ALA A 186 -7.45 -23.27 -6.84
CA ALA A 186 -7.41 -22.19 -7.81
C ALA A 186 -7.95 -20.85 -7.26
N ALA A 187 -7.50 -19.77 -7.93
CA ALA A 187 -7.78 -18.36 -7.70
C ALA A 187 -7.01 -17.76 -6.52
N GLU A 188 -5.86 -17.13 -6.79
CA GLU A 188 -5.08 -16.50 -5.73
C GLU A 188 -4.75 -15.04 -6.10
N ALA A 189 -5.06 -14.16 -5.14
CA ALA A 189 -4.93 -12.71 -5.13
C ALA A 189 -6.04 -11.91 -5.85
N SER A 190 -6.83 -11.19 -5.03
CA SER A 190 -7.58 -10.02 -5.50
C SER A 190 -6.71 -8.77 -5.34
N PHE A 191 -6.67 -7.95 -6.39
CA PHE A 191 -5.94 -6.70 -6.45
C PHE A 191 -6.97 -5.56 -6.51
N THR A 192 -6.84 -4.61 -5.60
CA THR A 192 -7.68 -3.40 -5.52
C THR A 192 -6.82 -2.16 -5.39
#